data_AF-A0A8X6XU30-F1
#
_entry.id   AF-A0A8X6XU30-F1
#
_cell.length_a   1.000
_cell.length_b   1.000
_cell.length_c   1.000
_cell.angle_alpha   90.00
_cell.angle_beta   90.00
_cell.angle_gamma   90.00
#
_symmetry.space_group_name_H-M   'P 1'
#
loop_
_entity.id
_entity.type
_entity.pdbx_description
1 polymer ?
#
loop_
_entity_poly.entity_id
_entity_poly.type
_entity_poly.pdbx_seq_one_letter_code
_entity_poly.pdbx_strand_id
1 'polypeptide(L)'
;MNMLIIISLVLSLSALLFVEGKGPRGGPSPHQLMNVFPECKSFGDAMMSKFKEQMRSGKISPQLCRDEECFKTVLQTVRCSVSDEPEEECVSKVTSFLQGSDCGE
;
A
#
# COMPACT_ATOMS: atom_id res chain seq x y z
N MET A 1 50.39 0.99 -13.47
CA MET A 1 49.30 0.74 -14.44
C MET A 1 48.17 -0.14 -13.90
N ASN A 2 48.37 -1.01 -12.89
CA ASN A 2 47.32 -1.92 -12.41
C ASN A 2 46.28 -1.30 -11.46
N MET A 3 46.61 -0.24 -10.70
CA MET A 3 45.67 0.31 -9.71
C MET A 3 44.51 1.10 -10.36
N LEU A 4 44.77 1.79 -11.49
CA LEU A 4 43.75 2.54 -12.24
C LEU A 4 42.71 1.63 -12.92
N ILE A 5 43.12 0.41 -13.32
CA ILE A 5 42.24 -0.58 -13.94
C ILE A 5 41.26 -1.13 -12.90
N ILE A 6 41.74 -1.40 -11.68
CA ILE A 6 40.91 -1.91 -10.58
C ILE A 6 39.87 -0.87 -10.17
N ILE A 7 40.25 0.40 -10.06
CA ILE A 7 39.31 1.49 -9.72
C ILE A 7 38.22 1.63 -10.79
N SER A 8 38.57 1.53 -12.08
CA SER A 8 37.58 1.59 -13.16
C SER A 8 36.62 0.39 -13.16
N LEU A 9 37.10 -0.81 -12.82
CA LEU A 9 36.27 -2.01 -12.73
C LEU A 9 35.28 -1.92 -11.56
N VAL A 10 35.73 -1.42 -10.39
CA VAL A 10 34.87 -1.27 -9.21
C VAL A 10 33.78 -0.21 -9.43
N LEU A 11 34.11 0.90 -10.09
CA LEU A 11 33.14 1.95 -10.46
C LEU A 11 32.13 1.45 -11.50
N SER A 12 32.57 0.60 -12.44
CA SER A 12 31.68 0.00 -13.44
C SER A 12 30.74 -1.06 -12.83
N LEU A 13 31.22 -1.85 -11.87
CA LEU A 13 30.40 -2.85 -11.16
C LEU A 13 29.34 -2.20 -10.26
N SER A 14 29.63 -1.05 -9.67
CA SER A 14 28.67 -0.35 -8.81
C SER A 14 27.54 0.31 -9.61
N ALA A 15 27.77 0.73 -10.85
CA ALA A 15 26.72 1.25 -11.73
C ALA A 15 25.65 0.20 -12.11
N LEU A 16 26.04 -1.09 -12.19
CA LEU A 16 25.12 -2.19 -12.52
C LEU A 16 24.16 -2.56 -11.38
N LEU A 17 24.47 -2.20 -10.13
CA LEU A 17 23.60 -2.49 -8.97
C LEU A 17 22.51 -1.42 -8.74
N PHE A 18 22.56 -0.29 -9.46
CA PHE A 18 21.58 0.79 -9.37
C PHE A 18 20.59 0.83 -10.56
N VAL A 19 20.51 -0.24 -11.37
CA VAL A 19 19.38 -0.40 -12.28
C VAL A 19 18.16 -0.80 -11.44
N GLU A 20 17.48 0.23 -10.97
CA GLU A 20 16.11 0.23 -10.45
C GLU A 20 15.27 -0.85 -11.15
N GLY A 21 14.93 -1.89 -10.39
CA GLY A 21 13.78 -2.74 -10.69
C GLY A 21 12.51 -1.89 -10.66
N LYS A 22 12.22 -1.19 -11.75
CA LYS A 22 10.95 -0.51 -12.01
C LYS A 22 9.95 -1.56 -12.48
N GLY A 23 9.54 -2.45 -11.56
CA GLY A 23 8.33 -3.23 -11.75
C GLY A 23 7.14 -2.27 -11.83
N PRO A 24 6.17 -2.49 -12.74
CA PRO A 24 4.97 -1.68 -12.79
C PRO A 24 4.15 -1.97 -11.53
N ARG A 25 4.30 -1.14 -10.50
CA ARG A 25 3.34 -1.07 -9.38
C ARG A 25 2.07 -0.35 -9.86
N GLY A 26 1.38 -0.97 -10.82
CA GLY A 26 0.13 -0.51 -11.40
C GLY A 26 -1.05 -1.33 -10.86
N GLY A 27 -1.12 -1.54 -9.55
CA GLY A 27 -2.34 -2.02 -8.92
C GLY A 27 -3.36 -0.88 -8.82
N PRO A 28 -4.66 -1.19 -8.68
CA PRO A 28 -5.65 -0.17 -8.35
C PRO A 28 -5.17 0.60 -7.13
N SER A 29 -5.16 1.93 -7.23
CA SER A 29 -4.91 2.76 -6.05
C SER A 29 -5.94 2.39 -4.98
N PRO A 30 -5.60 2.46 -3.67
CA PRO A 30 -6.57 2.21 -2.61
C PRO A 30 -7.85 3.04 -2.74
N HIS A 31 -7.72 4.23 -3.35
CA HIS A 31 -8.85 5.11 -3.67
C HIS A 31 -9.80 4.52 -4.73
N GLN A 32 -9.28 3.74 -5.67
CA GLN A 32 -10.10 3.04 -6.67
C GLN A 32 -10.86 1.85 -6.06
N LEU A 33 -10.27 1.16 -5.07
CA LEU A 33 -10.95 0.04 -4.40
C LEU A 33 -12.11 0.53 -3.50
N MET A 34 -11.91 1.65 -2.82
CA MET A 34 -12.95 2.26 -1.97
C MET A 34 -14.14 2.82 -2.78
N ASN A 35 -13.94 3.11 -4.08
CA ASN A 35 -15.03 3.56 -4.96
C ASN A 35 -15.99 2.43 -5.37
N VAL A 36 -15.64 1.16 -5.11
CA VAL A 36 -16.48 0.00 -5.45
C VAL A 36 -17.69 -0.11 -4.50
N PHE A 37 -17.56 0.41 -3.28
CA PHE A 37 -18.60 0.37 -2.24
C PHE A 37 -18.87 1.80 -1.74
N PRO A 38 -19.75 2.58 -2.42
CA PRO A 38 -20.05 3.96 -2.01
C PRO A 38 -20.60 4.05 -0.58
N GLU A 39 -21.27 3.00 -0.10
CA GLU A 39 -21.78 2.86 1.27
C GLU A 39 -20.63 2.84 2.29
N CYS A 40 -19.43 2.41 1.87
CA CYS A 40 -18.23 2.40 2.72
C CYS A 40 -17.45 3.72 2.69
N LYS A 41 -17.91 4.75 1.96
CA LYS A 41 -17.14 5.97 1.72
C LYS A 41 -16.71 6.66 3.01
N SER A 42 -17.64 6.85 3.96
CA SER A 42 -17.34 7.52 5.23
C SER A 42 -16.21 6.81 6.00
N PHE A 43 -16.33 5.49 6.15
CA PHE A 43 -15.32 4.67 6.80
C PHE A 43 -13.99 4.64 6.03
N GLY A 44 -14.05 4.54 4.69
CA GLY A 44 -12.87 4.58 3.82
C GLY A 44 -12.12 5.91 3.90
N ASP A 45 -12.85 7.03 3.96
CA ASP A 45 -12.30 8.38 4.13
C ASP A 45 -11.64 8.54 5.51
N ALA A 46 -12.25 8.01 6.57
CA ALA A 46 -11.67 7.99 7.91
C ALA A 46 -10.35 7.19 7.95
N MET A 47 -10.33 6.00 7.37
CA MET A 47 -9.10 5.19 7.23
C MET A 47 -8.02 5.93 6.44
N MET A 48 -8.37 6.53 5.30
CA MET A 48 -7.43 7.25 4.44
C MET A 48 -6.88 8.50 5.13
N SER A 49 -7.71 9.21 5.90
CA SER A 49 -7.30 10.35 6.71
C SER A 49 -6.26 9.93 7.75
N LYS A 50 -6.53 8.86 8.51
CA LYS A 50 -5.58 8.32 9.50
C LYS A 50 -4.30 7.79 8.89
N PHE A 51 -4.38 7.14 7.73
CA PHE A 51 -3.20 6.71 6.99
C PHE A 51 -2.29 7.90 6.63
N LYS A 52 -2.86 8.98 6.09
CA LYS A 52 -2.10 10.20 5.76
C LYS A 52 -1.52 10.88 7.00
N GLU A 53 -2.28 10.97 8.09
CA GLU A 53 -1.83 11.52 9.37
C GLU A 53 -0.59 10.76 9.89
N GLN A 54 -0.66 9.43 9.91
CA GLN A 54 0.43 8.59 10.43
C GLN A 54 1.65 8.55 9.50
N MET A 55 1.47 8.68 8.19
CA MET A 55 2.60 8.87 7.28
C MET A 55 3.29 10.21 7.54
N ARG A 56 2.53 11.29 7.70
CA ARG A 56 3.08 12.62 7.97
C ARG A 56 3.83 12.71 9.29
N SER A 57 3.38 11.99 10.31
CA SER A 57 4.07 11.90 11.60
C SER A 57 5.25 10.91 11.62
N GLY A 58 5.47 10.17 10.52
CA GLY A 58 6.50 9.13 10.44
C GLY A 58 6.18 7.86 11.24
N LYS A 59 4.98 7.76 11.82
CA LYS A 59 4.54 6.57 12.57
C LYS A 59 4.42 5.34 11.66
N ILE A 60 4.06 5.55 10.40
CA ILE A 60 4.08 4.50 9.37
C ILE A 60 4.91 4.97 8.17
N SER A 61 5.52 4.03 7.46
CA SER A 61 6.29 4.29 6.23
C SER A 61 6.09 3.14 5.23
N PRO A 62 4.90 3.01 4.63
CA PRO A 62 4.54 1.91 3.74
C PRO A 62 5.49 1.77 2.53
N GLN A 63 6.06 2.87 2.06
CA GLN A 63 7.05 2.90 0.98
C GLN A 63 8.36 2.19 1.32
N LEU A 64 8.64 1.96 2.60
CA LEU A 64 9.82 1.23 3.07
C LEU A 64 9.56 -0.28 3.23
N CYS A 65 8.30 -0.73 3.15
CA CYS A 65 7.97 -2.14 3.23
C CYS A 65 8.48 -2.90 2.01
N ARG A 66 9.16 -4.03 2.26
CA ARG A 66 9.69 -4.93 1.22
C ARG A 66 8.90 -6.23 1.07
N ASP A 67 8.02 -6.51 2.01
CA ASP A 67 7.21 -7.72 2.09
C ASP A 67 5.77 -7.39 2.51
N GLU A 68 4.91 -8.40 2.40
CA GLU A 68 3.48 -8.30 2.70
C GLU A 68 3.21 -8.17 4.20
N GLU A 69 4.06 -8.76 5.05
CA GLU A 69 3.88 -8.74 6.51
C GLU A 69 4.04 -7.32 7.05
N CYS A 70 5.08 -6.59 6.61
CA CYS A 70 5.26 -5.17 6.90
C CYS A 70 4.05 -4.36 6.46
N PHE A 71 3.56 -4.59 5.24
CA PHE A 71 2.40 -3.85 4.72
C PHE A 71 1.13 -4.14 5.53
N LYS A 72 0.93 -5.40 5.94
CA LYS A 72 -0.15 -5.81 6.82
C LYS A 72 -0.09 -5.10 8.17
N THR A 73 1.09 -5.00 8.79
CA THR A 73 1.27 -4.25 10.04
C THR A 73 0.93 -2.77 9.89
N VAL A 74 1.31 -2.14 8.76
CA VAL A 74 0.92 -0.75 8.47
C VAL A 74 -0.61 -0.61 8.40
N LEU A 75 -1.28 -1.49 7.66
CA LEU A 75 -2.74 -1.45 7.54
C LEU A 75 -3.44 -1.69 8.88
N GLN A 76 -2.96 -2.65 9.68
CA GLN A 76 -3.48 -2.90 11.03
C GLN A 76 -3.30 -1.70 11.95
N THR A 77 -2.13 -1.05 11.92
CA THR A 77 -1.86 0.14 12.72
C THR A 77 -2.85 1.25 12.41
N VAL A 78 -3.14 1.47 11.12
CA VAL A 78 -4.16 2.44 10.70
C VAL A 78 -5.55 2.01 11.13
N ARG A 79 -5.96 0.77 10.86
CA ARG A 79 -7.29 0.25 11.23
C ARG A 79 -7.57 0.39 12.72
N CYS A 80 -6.59 0.06 13.57
CA CYS A 80 -6.71 0.16 15.02
C CYS A 80 -6.69 1.61 15.55
N SER A 81 -6.34 2.59 14.71
CA SER A 81 -6.32 4.01 15.06
C SER A 81 -7.56 4.78 14.56
N VAL A 82 -8.45 4.11 13.84
CA VAL A 82 -9.72 4.65 13.36
C VAL A 82 -10.79 4.28 14.38
N SER A 83 -11.44 5.29 14.95
CA SER A 83 -12.54 5.13 15.89
C SER A 83 -13.89 4.89 15.21
N ASP A 84 -14.03 5.36 13.98
CA ASP A 84 -15.26 5.21 13.20
C ASP A 84 -15.49 3.74 12.87
N GLU A 85 -16.74 3.31 13.01
CA GLU A 85 -17.17 1.97 12.61
C GLU A 85 -17.78 2.04 11.22
N PRO A 86 -17.60 0.98 10.40
CA PRO A 86 -18.32 0.90 9.14
C PRO A 86 -19.83 0.78 9.40
N GLU A 87 -20.62 1.47 8.60
CA GLU A 87 -22.08 1.34 8.63
C GLU A 87 -22.50 -0.10 8.25
N GLU A 88 -23.62 -0.56 8.78
CA GLU A 88 -24.11 -1.92 8.55
C GLU A 88 -24.29 -2.23 7.06
N GLU A 89 -24.76 -1.26 6.28
CA GLU A 89 -24.93 -1.38 4.84
C GLU A 89 -23.60 -1.62 4.12
N CYS A 90 -22.55 -0.89 4.51
CA CYS A 90 -21.19 -1.12 4.00
C CYS A 90 -20.71 -2.55 4.29
N VAL A 91 -20.88 -3.01 5.53
CA VAL A 91 -20.47 -4.37 5.93
C VAL A 91 -21.23 -5.42 5.14
N SER A 92 -22.54 -5.25 4.98
CA SER A 92 -23.40 -6.17 4.23
C SER A 92 -22.96 -6.26 2.76
N LYS A 93 -22.77 -5.11 2.09
CA LYS A 93 -22.36 -5.06 0.67
C LYS A 93 -20.99 -5.66 0.41
N VAL A 94 -20.01 -5.34 1.25
CA VAL A 94 -18.68 -5.95 1.14
C VAL A 94 -18.76 -7.46 1.36
N THR A 95 -19.55 -7.91 2.33
CA THR A 95 -19.72 -9.33 2.61
C THR A 95 -20.36 -10.08 1.44
N SER A 96 -21.43 -9.55 0.87
CA SER A 96 -22.10 -10.12 -0.31
C SER A 96 -21.16 -10.22 -1.51
N PHE A 97 -20.38 -9.16 -1.79
CA PHE A 97 -19.35 -9.21 -2.83
C PHE A 97 -18.31 -10.32 -2.57
N LEU A 98 -17.79 -10.42 -1.35
CA LEU A 98 -16.81 -11.45 -0.99
C LEU A 98 -17.37 -12.88 -1.06
N GLN A 99 -18.67 -13.04 -0.81
CA GLN A 99 -19.36 -14.32 -0.96
C GLN A 99 -19.69 -14.65 -2.43
N GLY A 100 -19.45 -13.71 -3.35
CA GLY A 100 -19.78 -13.86 -4.77
C GLY A 100 -21.28 -13.79 -5.06
N SER A 101 -22.11 -13.39 -4.10
CA SER A 101 -23.57 -13.24 -4.31
C SER A 101 -23.93 -12.00 -5.13
N ASP A 102 -23.05 -11.00 -5.14
CA ASP A 102 -23.16 -9.78 -5.97
C ASP A 102 -22.37 -9.87 -7.29
N CYS A 103 -21.75 -11.01 -7.60
CA CYS A 103 -21.17 -11.25 -8.92
C CYS A 103 -22.28 -11.54 -9.92
N GLY A 104 -22.66 -10.55 -10.73
CA GLY A 104 -23.52 -10.79 -11.89
C GLY A 104 -22.81 -11.70 -12.89
N GLU A 105 -23.48 -12.75 -13.34
CA GLU A 105 -23.04 -13.57 -14.48
C GLU A 105 -22.95 -12.75 -15.78
#